data_AF-A0A9P7K6B5-F1
#
_entry.id   AF-A0A9P7K6B5-F1
#
_cell.length_a   1.000
_cell.length_b   1.000
_cell.length_c   1.000
_cell.angle_alpha   90.00
_cell.angle_beta   90.00
_cell.angle_gamma   90.00
#
_symmetry.space_group_name_H-M   'P 1'
#
loop_
_entity.id
_entity.type
_entity.pdbx_description
1 polymer ?
#
loop_
_entity_poly.entity_id
_entity_poly.type
_entity_poly.pdbx_seq_one_letter_code
_entity_poly.pdbx_strand_id
1 'polypeptide(L)'
;MFLRLPSAQAATEALKTIRAYVKRQTFPAEMAVKSVNGKVEPYNKRQTFPAEMAVKSVNGKVEPYNKRQTFPAEMAVKSVNGKVEPYNKRQTFPAEMAVKSVNGKVEPYNKRQTFPAEMAVKSVNGKVEPYNKRQIPAEVAVKSVDGTIETY
;
A
#
# COMPACT_ATOMS: atom_id res chain seq x y z
N MET A 1 -30.08 11.38 14.85
CA MET A 1 -29.50 11.39 13.49
C MET A 1 -28.57 10.18 13.41
N PHE A 2 -29.01 9.08 12.80
CA PHE A 2 -28.25 7.83 12.76
C PHE A 2 -26.99 8.01 11.89
N LEU A 3 -25.82 8.08 12.53
CA LEU A 3 -24.53 8.12 11.85
C LEU A 3 -24.23 6.73 11.29
N ARG A 4 -24.36 6.59 9.98
CA ARG A 4 -23.99 5.39 9.22
C ARG A 4 -22.47 5.21 9.35
N LEU A 5 -22.05 4.16 10.06
CA LEU A 5 -20.66 3.68 10.08
C LEU A 5 -20.18 3.47 8.62
N PRO A 6 -18.98 3.90 8.22
CA PRO A 6 -18.47 3.58 6.89
C PRO A 6 -18.29 2.05 6.82
N SER A 7 -18.98 1.44 5.87
CA SER A 7 -18.96 0.00 5.65
C SER A 7 -17.56 -0.49 5.33
N ALA A 8 -17.11 -1.55 6.01
CA ALA A 8 -15.98 -2.37 5.59
C ALA A 8 -16.26 -2.93 4.19
N GLN A 9 -15.65 -2.33 3.17
CA GLN A 9 -15.91 -2.70 1.78
C GLN A 9 -14.99 -3.85 1.39
N ALA A 10 -15.40 -5.08 1.73
CA ALA A 10 -14.78 -6.29 1.20
C ALA A 10 -15.18 -6.44 -0.27
N ALA A 11 -14.30 -6.02 -1.19
CA ALA A 11 -14.49 -6.19 -2.62
C ALA A 11 -13.73 -7.43 -3.11
N THR A 12 -14.44 -8.38 -3.72
CA THR A 12 -13.87 -9.59 -4.32
C THR A 12 -14.45 -9.78 -5.72
N GLU A 13 -13.70 -9.43 -6.76
CA GLU A 13 -14.13 -9.65 -8.15
C GLU A 13 -12.96 -10.11 -9.01
N ALA A 14 -13.19 -11.17 -9.78
CA ALA A 14 -12.28 -11.63 -10.82
C ALA A 14 -12.54 -10.78 -12.08
N LEU A 15 -11.51 -10.17 -12.65
CA LEU A 15 -11.54 -9.44 -13.94
C LEU A 15 -12.05 -7.98 -13.96
N LYS A 16 -12.10 -7.26 -12.82
CA LYS A 16 -12.49 -5.83 -12.82
C LYS A 16 -11.48 -4.93 -12.09
N THR A 17 -11.41 -3.67 -12.52
CA THR A 17 -10.71 -2.62 -11.79
C THR A 17 -11.50 -2.23 -10.53
N ILE A 18 -10.94 -2.50 -9.36
CA ILE A 18 -11.48 -2.09 -8.07
C ILE A 18 -10.84 -0.74 -7.71
N ARG A 19 -11.66 0.33 -7.80
CA ARG A 19 -11.28 1.68 -7.35
C ARG A 19 -12.01 1.98 -6.05
N ALA A 20 -11.25 2.39 -5.05
CA ALA A 20 -11.81 2.92 -3.82
C ALA A 20 -11.18 4.29 -3.57
N TYR A 21 -12.00 5.33 -3.59
CA TYR A 21 -11.52 6.71 -3.49
C TYR A 21 -12.07 7.38 -2.24
N VAL A 22 -11.17 7.72 -1.32
CA VAL A 22 -11.47 8.44 -0.09
C VAL A 22 -10.85 9.84 -0.16
N LYS A 23 -11.72 10.86 -0.29
CA LYS A 23 -11.29 12.26 -0.41
C LYS A 23 -10.86 12.86 0.92
N ARG A 24 -11.59 12.57 2.00
CA ARG A 24 -11.29 12.98 3.38
C ARG A 24 -11.88 11.92 4.30
N GLN A 25 -11.07 11.37 5.19
CA GLN A 25 -11.53 10.49 6.27
C GLN A 25 -11.20 11.15 7.60
N THR A 26 -12.22 11.31 8.45
CA THR A 26 -12.12 11.85 9.81
C THR A 26 -12.48 10.82 10.88
N PHE A 27 -12.42 9.54 10.54
CA PHE A 27 -12.67 8.42 11.45
C PHE A 27 -11.72 7.28 11.07
N PRO A 28 -11.40 6.35 11.98
CA PRO A 28 -10.66 5.14 11.66
C PRO A 28 -11.31 4.36 10.51
N ALA A 29 -10.50 3.69 9.71
CA ALA A 29 -10.99 2.93 8.56
C ALA A 29 -10.14 1.70 8.27
N GLU A 30 -10.81 0.59 7.97
CA GLU A 30 -10.20 -0.64 7.50
C GLU A 30 -10.68 -0.94 6.08
N MET A 31 -9.75 -1.32 5.21
CA MET A 31 -10.06 -1.70 3.84
C MET A 31 -9.40 -3.04 3.50
N ALA A 32 -10.20 -3.99 3.04
CA ALA A 32 -9.73 -5.29 2.58
C ALA A 32 -10.17 -5.54 1.14
N VAL A 33 -9.21 -5.76 0.24
CA VAL A 33 -9.49 -6.01 -1.19
C VAL A 33 -8.84 -7.30 -1.63
N LYS A 34 -9.59 -8.12 -2.39
CA LYS A 34 -9.05 -9.27 -3.10
C LYS A 34 -9.37 -9.16 -4.58
N SER A 35 -8.39 -9.43 -5.43
CA SER A 35 -8.59 -9.42 -6.89
C SER A 35 -7.81 -10.55 -7.56
N VAL A 36 -8.41 -11.12 -8.61
CA VAL A 36 -7.77 -12.10 -9.49
C VAL A 36 -7.83 -11.55 -10.91
N ASN A 37 -6.69 -11.51 -11.60
CA ASN A 37 -6.57 -10.98 -12.97
C ASN A 37 -7.12 -9.54 -13.10
N GLY A 38 -6.98 -8.71 -12.06
CA GLY A 38 -7.60 -7.39 -12.00
C GLY A 38 -6.65 -6.29 -11.51
N LYS A 39 -7.16 -5.05 -11.50
CA LYS A 39 -6.43 -3.88 -11.04
C LYS A 39 -7.07 -3.31 -9.77
N VAL A 40 -6.28 -3.02 -8.76
CA VAL A 40 -6.73 -2.48 -7.46
C VAL A 40 -6.04 -1.14 -7.23
N GLU A 41 -6.82 -0.05 -7.22
CA GLU A 41 -6.34 1.33 -7.09
C GLU A 41 -7.03 2.05 -5.90
N PRO A 42 -6.69 1.71 -4.65
CA PRO A 42 -7.20 2.43 -3.50
C PRO A 42 -6.47 3.78 -3.38
N TYR A 43 -7.24 4.85 -3.23
CA TYR A 43 -6.73 6.21 -3.18
C TYR A 43 -7.26 6.94 -1.93
N ASN A 44 -6.35 7.36 -1.07
CA ASN A 44 -6.65 8.18 0.09
C ASN A 44 -5.97 9.56 -0.03
N LYS A 45 -6.78 10.61 -0.18
CA LYS A 45 -6.27 11.97 -0.37
C LYS A 45 -5.82 12.64 0.94
N ARG A 46 -6.60 12.46 2.00
CA ARG A 46 -6.43 13.11 3.30
C ARG A 46 -7.02 12.22 4.37
N GLN A 47 -6.20 11.73 5.30
CA GLN A 47 -6.66 11.02 6.47
C GLN A 47 -6.12 11.67 7.74
N THR A 48 -7.02 11.90 8.69
CA THR A 48 -6.71 12.49 10.00
C THR A 48 -6.93 11.48 11.13
N PHE A 49 -7.00 10.18 10.84
CA PHE A 49 -7.15 9.10 11.81
C PHE A 49 -6.43 7.84 11.31
N PRO A 50 -6.16 6.87 12.20
CA PRO A 50 -5.55 5.60 11.82
C PRO A 50 -6.29 4.89 10.69
N ALA A 51 -5.54 4.24 9.81
CA ALA A 51 -6.11 3.48 8.71
C ALA A 51 -5.31 2.22 8.42
N GLU A 52 -6.02 1.13 8.18
CA GLU A 52 -5.45 -0.15 7.79
C GLU A 52 -5.93 -0.55 6.40
N MET A 53 -5.01 -1.04 5.59
CA MET A 53 -5.33 -1.53 4.26
C MET A 53 -4.64 -2.85 3.97
N ALA A 54 -5.45 -3.88 3.70
CA ALA A 54 -5.01 -5.19 3.30
C ALA A 54 -5.43 -5.50 1.86
N VAL A 55 -4.46 -5.76 0.98
CA VAL A 55 -4.74 -6.12 -0.42
C VAL A 55 -4.13 -7.48 -0.75
N LYS A 56 -4.92 -8.34 -1.37
CA LYS A 56 -4.46 -9.61 -1.96
C LYS A 56 -4.74 -9.59 -3.46
N SER A 57 -3.74 -9.89 -4.27
CA SER A 57 -3.90 -9.95 -5.73
C SER A 57 -3.19 -11.16 -6.31
N VAL A 58 -3.83 -11.81 -7.29
CA VAL A 58 -3.24 -12.87 -8.11
C VAL A 58 -3.31 -12.42 -9.56
N ASN A 59 -2.18 -12.47 -10.29
CA ASN A 59 -2.07 -12.07 -11.69
C ASN A 59 -2.60 -10.64 -11.96
N GLY A 60 -2.38 -9.72 -11.03
CA GLY A 60 -3.02 -8.40 -11.06
C GLY A 60 -2.07 -7.25 -10.75
N LYS A 61 -2.60 -6.02 -10.86
CA LYS A 61 -1.87 -4.80 -10.53
C LYS A 61 -2.48 -4.13 -9.29
N VAL A 62 -1.65 -3.74 -8.34
CA VAL A 62 -2.04 -3.10 -7.07
C VAL A 62 -1.31 -1.78 -6.95
N GLU A 63 -2.04 -0.66 -7.00
CA GLU A 63 -1.50 0.71 -6.97
C GLU A 63 -2.14 1.53 -5.82
N PRO A 64 -1.80 1.25 -4.56
CA PRO A 64 -2.32 2.01 -3.44
C PRO A 64 -1.65 3.37 -3.36
N TYR A 65 -2.45 4.43 -3.22
CA TYR A 65 -1.97 5.81 -3.18
C TYR A 65 -2.46 6.55 -1.94
N ASN A 66 -1.54 7.00 -1.09
CA ASN A 66 -1.82 7.88 0.04
C ASN A 66 -1.13 9.24 -0.14
N LYS A 67 -1.89 10.34 -0.16
CA LYS A 67 -1.35 11.68 -0.47
C LYS A 67 -0.90 12.50 0.73
N ARG A 68 -1.62 12.38 1.84
CA ARG A 68 -1.45 13.16 3.08
C ARG A 68 -2.09 12.38 4.23
N GLN A 69 -1.29 11.85 5.13
CA GLN A 69 -1.79 11.30 6.38
C GLN A 69 -1.15 11.97 7.57
N THR A 70 -2.01 12.20 8.56
CA THR A 70 -1.72 12.94 9.78
C THR A 70 -1.73 12.02 11.00
N PHE A 71 -1.87 10.71 10.81
CA PHE A 71 -1.92 9.68 11.85
C PHE A 71 -1.32 8.38 11.31
N PRO A 72 -1.04 7.40 12.19
CA PRO A 72 -0.49 6.11 11.78
C PRO A 72 -1.28 5.42 10.68
N ALA A 73 -0.60 4.75 9.77
CA ALA A 73 -1.26 3.95 8.75
C ALA A 73 -0.48 2.68 8.48
N GLU A 74 -1.21 1.59 8.33
CA GLU A 74 -0.67 0.28 8.01
C GLU A 74 -1.16 -0.17 6.64
N MET A 75 -0.23 -0.70 5.85
CA MET A 75 -0.54 -1.26 4.56
C MET A 75 0.11 -2.62 4.39
N ALA A 76 -0.71 -3.65 4.21
CA ALA A 76 -0.28 -5.00 3.93
C ALA A 76 -0.70 -5.41 2.52
N VAL A 77 0.26 -5.70 1.64
CA VAL A 77 -0.01 -6.18 0.28
C VAL A 77 0.58 -7.56 0.06
N LYS A 78 -0.21 -8.48 -0.46
CA LYS A 78 0.23 -9.79 -0.95
C LYS A 78 -0.09 -9.91 -2.43
N SER A 79 0.90 -10.22 -3.25
CA SER A 79 0.72 -10.42 -4.68
C SER A 79 1.40 -11.69 -5.18
N VAL A 80 0.75 -12.40 -6.10
CA VAL A 80 1.31 -13.53 -6.84
C VAL A 80 1.24 -13.18 -8.32
N ASN A 81 2.35 -13.32 -9.06
CA ASN A 81 2.45 -13.04 -10.50
C ASN A 81 1.91 -11.64 -10.89
N GLY A 82 2.16 -10.63 -10.06
CA GLY A 82 1.54 -9.32 -10.21
C GLY A 82 2.50 -8.16 -10.03
N LYS A 83 1.99 -6.95 -10.26
CA LYS A 83 2.73 -5.71 -10.02
C LYS A 83 2.15 -4.95 -8.83
N VAL A 84 3.01 -4.50 -7.92
CA VAL A 84 2.63 -3.76 -6.71
C VAL A 84 3.40 -2.44 -6.68
N GLU A 85 2.70 -1.31 -6.81
CA GLU A 85 3.27 0.04 -6.86
C GLU A 85 2.67 0.92 -5.75
N PRO A 86 3.07 0.73 -4.48
CA PRO A 86 2.54 1.53 -3.40
C PRO A 86 3.20 2.91 -3.39
N TYR A 87 2.37 3.95 -3.31
CA TYR A 87 2.81 5.34 -3.30
C TYR A 87 2.33 6.06 -2.06
N ASN A 88 3.27 6.50 -1.21
CA ASN A 88 2.99 7.37 -0.09
C ASN A 88 3.68 8.72 -0.24
N LYS A 89 2.91 9.79 -0.08
CA LYS A 89 3.41 11.17 -0.10
C LYS A 89 2.99 11.88 1.18
N ARG A 90 3.91 12.64 1.77
CA ARG A 90 3.66 13.54 2.89
C ARG A 90 2.95 12.86 4.07
N GLN A 91 3.65 11.98 4.78
CA GLN A 91 3.21 11.49 6.09
C GLN A 91 3.82 12.32 7.21
N THR A 92 2.98 12.56 8.20
CA THR A 92 3.29 13.36 9.39
C THR A 92 3.39 12.51 10.65
N PHE A 93 3.24 11.20 10.55
CA PHE A 93 3.28 10.20 11.64
C PHE A 93 3.85 8.89 11.09
N PRO A 94 4.20 7.92 11.96
CA PRO A 94 4.70 6.62 11.54
C PRO A 94 3.79 5.95 10.52
N ALA A 95 4.39 5.29 9.53
CA ALA A 95 3.66 4.51 8.55
C ALA A 95 4.38 3.20 8.35
N GLU A 96 3.63 2.10 8.37
CA GLU A 96 4.15 0.76 8.15
C GLU A 96 3.64 0.23 6.82
N MET A 97 4.56 -0.31 6.03
CA MET A 97 4.23 -0.95 4.76
C MET A 97 4.90 -2.31 4.68
N ALA A 98 4.09 -3.36 4.62
CA ALA A 98 4.53 -4.72 4.41
C ALA A 98 4.07 -5.22 3.04
N VAL A 99 5.01 -5.53 2.16
CA VAL A 99 4.71 -6.11 0.84
C VAL A 99 5.34 -7.49 0.72
N LYS A 100 4.54 -8.47 0.31
CA LYS A 100 4.99 -9.82 -0.07
C LYS A 100 4.61 -10.08 -1.52
N SER A 101 5.59 -10.44 -2.35
CA SER A 101 5.37 -10.78 -3.76
C SER A 101 6.02 -12.11 -4.12
N VAL A 102 5.37 -12.89 -4.98
CA VAL A 102 5.91 -14.10 -5.60
C VAL A 102 5.80 -13.91 -7.10
N ASN A 103 6.89 -14.11 -7.85
CA ASN A 103 6.97 -13.97 -9.31
C ASN A 103 6.45 -12.61 -9.82
N GLY A 104 6.66 -11.54 -9.05
CA GLY A 104 6.06 -10.23 -9.32
C GLY A 104 7.07 -9.09 -9.30
N LYS A 105 6.57 -7.89 -9.59
CA LYS A 105 7.36 -6.65 -9.48
C LYS A 105 6.80 -5.78 -8.36
N VAL A 106 7.68 -5.28 -7.50
CA VAL A 106 7.32 -4.39 -6.38
C VAL A 106 8.11 -3.09 -6.51
N GLU A 107 7.42 -1.96 -6.67
CA GLU A 107 8.02 -0.62 -6.87
C GLU A 107 7.47 0.35 -5.81
N PRO A 108 7.94 0.28 -4.54
CA PRO A 108 7.44 1.16 -3.51
C PRO A 108 8.07 2.55 -3.63
N TYR A 109 7.23 3.57 -3.51
CA TYR A 109 7.64 4.98 -3.56
C TYR A 109 7.19 5.73 -2.31
N ASN A 110 8.15 6.28 -1.57
CA ASN A 110 7.87 7.16 -0.44
C ASN A 110 8.51 8.54 -0.62
N LYS A 111 7.76 9.60 -0.30
CA LYS A 111 8.24 10.98 -0.43
C LYS A 111 7.80 11.89 0.71
N ARG A 112 8.76 12.65 1.26
CA ARG A 112 8.56 13.70 2.29
C ARG A 112 7.91 13.12 3.55
N GLN A 113 8.68 12.38 4.34
CA GLN A 113 8.22 11.88 5.65
C GLN A 113 8.78 12.74 6.78
N THR A 114 7.92 13.04 7.76
CA THR A 114 8.23 13.91 8.91
C THR A 114 8.49 13.09 10.19
N PHE A 115 8.25 11.79 10.16
CA PHE A 115 8.52 10.82 11.22
C PHE A 115 9.06 9.53 10.58
N PRO A 116 9.66 8.62 11.37
CA PRO A 116 10.13 7.33 10.88
C PRO A 116 9.03 6.58 10.12
N ALA A 117 9.38 5.95 9.01
CA ALA A 117 8.50 5.04 8.29
C ALA A 117 9.20 3.70 8.20
N GLU A 118 8.44 2.62 8.37
CA GLU A 118 8.94 1.27 8.23
C GLU A 118 8.42 0.66 6.94
N MET A 119 9.32 0.10 6.15
CA MET A 119 8.98 -0.59 4.92
C MET A 119 9.67 -1.94 4.87
N ALA A 120 8.87 -3.00 4.90
CA ALA A 120 9.32 -4.37 4.75
C ALA A 120 8.84 -4.93 3.41
N VAL A 121 9.76 -5.24 2.51
CA VAL A 121 9.45 -5.88 1.23
C VAL A 121 10.12 -7.25 1.15
N LYS A 122 9.31 -8.28 0.88
CA LYS A 122 9.79 -9.63 0.60
C LYS A 122 9.33 -10.06 -0.79
N SER A 123 10.27 -10.47 -1.63
CA SER A 123 10.03 -10.98 -2.97
C SER A 123 10.62 -12.38 -3.13
N VAL A 124 9.96 -13.24 -3.89
CA VAL A 124 10.46 -14.55 -4.34
C VAL A 124 10.34 -14.57 -5.86
N ASN A 125 11.42 -14.89 -6.58
CA ASN A 125 11.45 -14.93 -8.05
C ASN A 125 10.94 -13.64 -8.73
N GLY A 126 11.12 -12.50 -8.07
CA GLY A 126 10.55 -11.23 -8.49
C GLY A 126 11.54 -10.08 -8.39
N LYS A 127 11.14 -8.91 -8.89
CA LYS A 127 11.96 -7.70 -8.89
C LYS A 127 11.45 -6.70 -7.85
N VAL A 128 12.35 -6.12 -7.07
CA VAL A 128 12.02 -5.04 -6.12
C VAL A 128 12.80 -3.79 -6.47
N GLU A 129 12.10 -2.67 -6.66
CA GLU A 129 12.69 -1.36 -7.01
C GLU A 129 12.22 -0.27 -6.02
N PRO A 130 12.78 -0.19 -4.81
CA PRO A 130 12.37 0.82 -3.83
C PRO A 130 12.96 2.19 -4.17
N TYR A 131 12.12 3.22 -4.03
CA TYR A 131 12.52 4.62 -4.16
C TYR A 131 12.07 5.45 -2.97
N ASN A 132 13.02 6.12 -2.32
CA ASN A 132 12.76 6.94 -1.12
C ASN A 132 13.35 8.34 -1.27
N LYS A 133 12.54 9.38 -1.05
CA LYS A 133 12.98 10.78 -1.20
C LYS A 133 12.58 11.67 -0.03
N ARG A 134 13.57 12.36 0.56
CA ARG A 134 13.41 13.36 1.65
C ARG A 134 12.71 12.74 2.86
N GLN A 135 13.40 11.83 3.55
CA GLN A 135 12.92 11.18 4.78
C GLN A 135 13.83 11.55 5.96
N ILE A 136 13.22 11.68 7.15
CA ILE A 136 13.87 11.51 8.46
C ILE A 136 14.11 9.99 8.64
N PRO A 137 15.09 9.48 9.43
CA PRO A 137 15.48 8.06 9.40
C PRO A 137 14.29 7.11 9.34
N ALA A 138 14.26 6.30 8.28
CA ALA A 138 13.22 5.34 7.95
C ALA A 138 13.86 3.98 7.82
N GLU A 139 13.27 2.96 8.43
CA GLU A 139 13.79 1.59 8.35
C GLU A 139 13.22 0.91 7.11
N VAL A 140 14.12 0.48 6.21
CA VAL A 140 13.75 -0.16 4.96
C VAL A 140 14.42 -1.51 4.90
N ALA A 141 13.64 -2.57 5.11
CA ALA A 141 14.06 -3.95 5.01
C ALA A 141 13.57 -4.55 3.70
N VAL A 142 14.47 -4.81 2.75
CA VAL A 142 14.14 -5.46 1.49
C VAL A 142 14.87 -6.78 1.38
N LYS A 143 14.12 -7.85 1.11
CA LYS A 143 14.64 -9.19 0.86
C LYS A 143 14.07 -9.74 -0.45
N SER A 144 14.94 -10.27 -1.30
CA SER A 144 14.57 -11.01 -2.49
C SER A 144 15.22 -12.39 -2.44
N VAL A 145 14.45 -13.43 -2.74
CA VAL A 145 14.91 -14.82 -2.88
C VAL A 145 14.79 -15.15 -4.37
N ASP A 146 15.88 -15.58 -5.00
CA ASP A 146 15.92 -15.95 -6.42
C ASP A 146 15.38 -14.84 -7.36
N GLY A 147 15.50 -13.58 -6.94
CA GLY A 147 15.05 -12.40 -7.67
C GLY A 147 16.03 -11.24 -7.52
N THR A 148 15.65 -10.05 -7.98
CA THR A 148 16.55 -8.87 -8.00
C THR A 148 16.04 -7.73 -7.13
N ILE A 149 16.96 -6.94 -6.60
CA ILE A 149 16.69 -5.68 -5.89
C ILE A 149 17.50 -4.57 -6.57
N GLU A 150 16.84 -3.50 -7.00
CA GLU A 150 17.47 -2.31 -7.57
C GLU A 150 17.02 -1.06 -6.83
N THR A 151 17.91 -0.43 -6.08
CA THR A 151 17.59 0.73 -5.22
C THR A 151 17.92 2.06 -5.90
N TYR A 152 17.07 3.08 -5.72
CA TYR A 152 17.21 4.41 -6.34
C TYR A 152 16.93 5.58 -5.38
#